data_AF-A0AAI9RG02-F1
#
_entry.id   AF-A0AAI9RG02-F1
#
_cell.length_a   1.000
_cell.length_b   1.000
_cell.length_c   1.000
_cell.angle_alpha   90.00
_cell.angle_beta   90.00
_cell.angle_gamma   90.00
#
_symmetry.space_group_name_H-M   'P 1'
#
loop_
_entity.id
_entity.type
_entity.pdbx_description
1 polymer ?
#
loop_
_entity_poly.entity_id
_entity_poly.type
_entity_poly.pdbx_seq_one_letter_code
_entity_poly.pdbx_strand_id
1 'polypeptide(L)'
;MKIIVQKFGGTSVRDDNGRKHALHHIKKSLAAGYKVVTVVSAMGRKGEPYATDTLLSLVNQEESTISKREQDLLLSCGELISAIVFSNMLNENGIKAAALNGAQAGFVTNDDFTNAKIIEMNCDRIHEELENVDVIVVTGFQGQTKKGDTTTLGRGGSDTSASALGVALHAEYIDIFTDVEGVMTADPRIVKDARHLQTVTYNEICNMAYQGAKVVHPRAVEIAMHAKVPLRVRSTYSDSEGTLIAAYDGATKGQDVEERPVTGIAHVSNVTQIKVLAKET
;
A
#
# COMPACT_ATOMS: atom_id res chain seq x y z
N MET A 1 22.59 2.43 6.50
CA MET A 1 21.81 1.29 5.98
C MET A 1 20.88 1.82 4.89
N LYS A 2 20.86 1.24 3.69
CA LYS A 2 19.91 1.65 2.65
C LYS A 2 18.64 0.83 2.80
N ILE A 3 17.50 1.48 2.98
CA ILE A 3 16.20 0.82 3.21
C ILE A 3 15.30 1.09 2.02
N ILE A 4 14.56 0.08 1.59
CA ILE A 4 13.41 0.25 0.70
C ILE A 4 12.17 -0.32 1.37
N VAL A 5 11.00 0.18 0.97
CA VAL A 5 9.72 -0.40 1.39
C VAL A 5 9.06 -1.08 0.21
N GLN A 6 8.57 -2.31 0.41
CA GLN A 6 7.84 -3.05 -0.62
C GLN A 6 6.49 -3.50 -0.09
N LYS A 7 5.40 -3.09 -0.70
CA LYS A 7 4.06 -3.49 -0.31
C LYS A 7 3.52 -4.53 -1.27
N PHE A 8 3.00 -5.64 -0.75
CA PHE A 8 2.32 -6.67 -1.52
C PHE A 8 0.83 -6.71 -1.15
N GLY A 9 -0.04 -6.54 -2.15
CA GLY A 9 -1.49 -6.64 -1.98
C GLY A 9 -1.98 -8.07 -1.69
N GLY A 10 -3.24 -8.21 -1.27
CA GLY A 10 -3.79 -9.52 -0.87
C GLY A 10 -3.76 -10.57 -1.97
N THR A 11 -3.89 -10.16 -3.24
CA THR A 11 -3.73 -11.05 -4.41
C THR A 11 -2.30 -11.53 -4.61
N SER A 12 -1.31 -10.75 -4.17
CA SER A 12 0.12 -11.07 -4.29
C SER A 12 0.58 -12.07 -3.23
N VAL A 13 -0.08 -12.10 -2.07
CA VAL A 13 0.27 -12.99 -0.95
C VAL A 13 -0.75 -14.11 -0.70
N ARG A 14 -1.77 -14.22 -1.57
CA ARG A 14 -2.86 -15.20 -1.45
C ARG A 14 -2.36 -16.64 -1.44
N ASP A 15 -1.57 -17.01 -2.43
CA ASP A 15 -1.14 -18.38 -2.71
C ASP A 15 0.39 -18.47 -2.82
N ASP A 16 0.90 -19.70 -2.85
CA ASP A 16 2.35 -19.96 -2.91
C ASP A 16 3.00 -19.36 -4.16
N ASN A 17 2.28 -19.31 -5.28
CA ASN A 17 2.83 -18.77 -6.51
C ASN A 17 3.02 -17.25 -6.38
N GLY A 18 1.99 -16.53 -5.93
CA GLY A 18 2.09 -15.10 -5.64
C GLY A 18 3.21 -14.79 -4.64
N ARG A 19 3.30 -15.56 -3.55
CA ARG A 19 4.37 -15.39 -2.55
C ARG A 19 5.77 -15.65 -3.13
N LYS A 20 5.95 -16.62 -4.03
CA LYS A 20 7.23 -16.86 -4.72
C LYS A 20 7.64 -15.69 -5.60
N HIS A 21 6.70 -15.04 -6.28
CA HIS A 21 6.98 -13.81 -7.02
C HIS A 21 7.35 -12.65 -6.09
N ALA A 22 6.66 -12.47 -4.96
CA ALA A 22 7.05 -11.47 -3.97
C ALA A 22 8.45 -11.73 -3.39
N LEU A 23 8.78 -13.00 -3.09
CA LEU A 23 10.12 -13.44 -2.68
C LEU A 23 11.18 -13.09 -3.73
N HIS A 24 10.88 -13.25 -5.02
CA HIS A 24 11.80 -12.90 -6.10
C HIS A 24 12.16 -11.41 -6.07
N HIS A 25 11.17 -10.52 -5.93
CA HIS A 25 11.38 -9.07 -5.84
C HIS A 25 12.20 -8.69 -4.60
N ILE A 26 11.94 -9.32 -3.45
CA ILE A 26 12.72 -9.10 -2.23
C ILE A 26 14.18 -9.54 -2.44
N LYS A 27 14.41 -10.73 -3.03
CA LYS A 27 15.77 -11.22 -3.33
C LYS A 27 16.54 -10.26 -4.22
N LYS A 28 15.89 -9.70 -5.25
CA LYS A 28 16.50 -8.71 -6.16
C LYS A 28 16.94 -7.46 -5.40
N SER A 29 16.10 -6.96 -4.50
CA SER A 29 16.41 -5.79 -3.67
C SER A 29 17.55 -6.06 -2.67
N LEU A 30 17.54 -7.23 -2.02
CA LEU A 30 18.64 -7.64 -1.13
C LEU A 30 19.97 -7.76 -1.90
N ALA A 31 19.94 -8.33 -3.11
CA ALA A 31 21.13 -8.44 -3.98
C ALA A 31 21.66 -7.06 -4.42
N ALA A 32 20.81 -6.05 -4.50
CA ALA A 32 21.20 -4.67 -4.76
C ALA A 32 21.73 -3.93 -3.50
N GLY A 33 21.83 -4.61 -2.36
CA GLY A 33 22.41 -4.09 -1.12
C GLY A 33 21.44 -3.32 -0.24
N TYR A 34 20.12 -3.47 -0.46
CA TYR A 34 19.10 -2.88 0.40
C TYR A 34 18.73 -3.82 1.55
N LYS A 35 18.34 -3.24 2.68
CA LYS A 35 17.45 -3.89 3.66
C LYS A 35 16.02 -3.61 3.24
N VAL A 36 15.12 -4.57 3.45
CA VAL A 36 13.75 -4.47 2.95
C VAL A 36 12.76 -4.46 4.10
N VAL A 37 11.89 -3.46 4.15
CA VAL A 37 10.69 -3.49 4.98
C VAL A 37 9.51 -3.82 4.08
N THR A 38 8.93 -4.99 4.28
CA THR A 38 7.82 -5.49 3.48
C THR A 38 6.50 -5.25 4.18
N VAL A 39 5.54 -4.59 3.53
CA VAL A 39 4.17 -4.46 4.03
C VAL A 39 3.27 -5.46 3.33
N VAL A 40 2.51 -6.27 4.08
CA VAL A 40 1.57 -7.24 3.50
C VAL A 40 0.13 -6.94 3.87
N SER A 41 -0.78 -7.11 2.92
CA SER A 41 -2.22 -7.16 3.18
C SER A 41 -2.64 -8.57 3.64
N ALA A 42 -3.88 -8.69 4.13
CA ALA A 42 -4.49 -9.98 4.43
C ALA A 42 -4.52 -10.86 3.17
N MET A 43 -4.28 -12.17 3.35
CA MET A 43 -4.28 -13.11 2.23
C MET A 43 -5.72 -13.49 1.84
N GLY A 44 -5.95 -13.61 0.55
CA GLY A 44 -7.18 -14.18 0.02
C GLY A 44 -8.28 -13.20 -0.37
N ARG A 45 -9.42 -13.78 -0.75
CA ARG A 45 -10.64 -13.07 -1.16
C ARG A 45 -11.83 -13.55 -0.34
N LYS A 46 -12.93 -12.77 -0.34
CA LYS A 46 -14.18 -13.13 0.35
C LYS A 46 -14.57 -14.59 0.06
N GLY A 47 -14.76 -15.38 1.11
CA GLY A 47 -15.02 -16.82 1.06
C GLY A 47 -13.81 -17.68 1.44
N GLU A 48 -12.59 -17.14 1.34
CA GLU A 48 -11.37 -17.82 1.78
C GLU A 48 -11.09 -17.53 3.27
N PRO A 49 -10.52 -18.48 4.05
CA PRO A 49 -10.55 -18.45 5.52
C PRO A 49 -9.96 -17.19 6.18
N TYR A 50 -8.95 -16.58 5.56
CA TYR A 50 -8.15 -15.51 6.18
C TYR A 50 -8.35 -14.14 5.54
N ALA A 51 -9.28 -14.02 4.59
CA ALA A 51 -9.56 -12.75 3.94
C ALA A 51 -10.29 -11.81 4.90
N THR A 52 -9.95 -10.51 4.85
CA THR A 52 -10.57 -9.45 5.66
C THR A 52 -12.11 -9.51 5.62
N ASP A 53 -12.68 -9.65 4.41
CA ASP A 53 -14.14 -9.71 4.24
C ASP A 53 -14.75 -11.01 4.79
N THR A 54 -14.01 -12.12 4.76
CA THR A 54 -14.45 -13.40 5.34
C THR A 54 -14.47 -13.30 6.86
N LEU A 55 -13.41 -12.77 7.47
CA LEU A 55 -13.34 -12.54 8.92
C LEU A 55 -14.47 -11.63 9.37
N LEU A 56 -14.74 -10.54 8.64
CA LEU A 56 -15.85 -9.65 8.95
C LEU A 56 -17.23 -10.32 8.86
N SER A 57 -17.40 -11.25 7.91
CA SER A 57 -18.67 -11.98 7.73
C SER A 57 -19.02 -12.92 8.89
N LEU A 58 -18.04 -13.25 9.74
CA LEU A 58 -18.28 -14.05 10.96
C LEU A 58 -19.17 -13.33 11.98
N VAL A 59 -19.19 -12.00 11.94
CA VAL A 59 -19.91 -11.16 12.92
C VAL A 59 -20.95 -10.24 12.28
N ASN A 60 -21.08 -10.23 10.95
CA ASN A 60 -21.84 -9.22 10.21
C ASN A 60 -22.75 -9.82 9.12
N GLN A 61 -23.78 -10.59 9.53
CA GLN A 61 -24.72 -11.22 8.59
C GLN A 61 -25.98 -10.38 8.31
N GLU A 62 -26.48 -9.57 9.26
CA GLU A 62 -27.66 -8.70 9.05
C GLU A 62 -27.50 -7.32 9.70
N GLU A 63 -27.17 -7.24 11.00
CA GLU A 63 -26.69 -6.03 11.69
C GLU A 63 -25.66 -6.44 12.76
N SER A 64 -24.42 -5.97 12.63
CA SER A 64 -23.37 -6.24 13.62
C SER A 64 -23.62 -5.44 14.91
N THR A 65 -23.68 -6.13 16.05
CA THR A 65 -23.78 -5.51 17.39
C THR A 65 -22.41 -5.22 18.02
N ILE A 66 -21.31 -5.66 17.40
CA ILE A 66 -19.97 -5.39 17.93
C ILE A 66 -19.56 -3.94 17.68
N SER A 67 -18.76 -3.39 18.60
CA SER A 67 -18.24 -2.04 18.45
C SER A 67 -17.20 -1.95 17.33
N LYS A 68 -17.00 -0.74 16.78
CA LYS A 68 -15.94 -0.48 15.79
C LYS A 68 -14.54 -0.87 16.28
N ARG A 69 -14.30 -0.77 17.60
CA ARG A 69 -13.06 -1.21 18.24
C ARG A 69 -12.86 -2.72 18.12
N GLU A 70 -13.88 -3.51 18.43
CA GLU A 70 -13.82 -4.97 18.26
C GLU A 70 -13.69 -5.38 16.80
N GLN A 71 -14.32 -4.61 15.90
CA GLN A 71 -14.17 -4.81 14.46
C GLN A 71 -12.72 -4.61 14.02
N ASP A 72 -12.06 -3.53 14.43
CA ASP A 72 -10.65 -3.29 14.11
C ASP A 72 -9.74 -4.41 14.62
N LEU A 73 -9.98 -4.88 15.85
CA LEU A 73 -9.26 -6.02 16.42
C LEU A 73 -9.44 -7.28 15.56
N LEU A 74 -10.66 -7.62 15.17
CA LEU A 74 -10.96 -8.78 14.32
C LEU A 74 -10.29 -8.67 12.94
N LEU A 75 -10.35 -7.50 12.30
CA LEU A 75 -9.79 -7.30 10.97
C LEU A 75 -8.25 -7.38 10.96
N SER A 76 -7.59 -6.96 12.05
CA SER A 76 -6.14 -7.02 12.19
C SER A 76 -5.57 -8.44 12.08
N CYS A 77 -6.35 -9.46 12.45
CA CYS A 77 -5.96 -10.86 12.42
C CYS A 77 -5.56 -11.34 11.02
N GLY A 78 -6.25 -10.87 9.97
CA GLY A 78 -5.98 -11.31 8.60
C GLY A 78 -4.58 -10.92 8.12
N GLU A 79 -4.14 -9.70 8.40
CA GLU A 79 -2.79 -9.25 8.07
C GLU A 79 -1.73 -9.87 8.98
N LEU A 80 -2.05 -10.09 10.26
CA LEU A 80 -1.14 -10.78 11.17
C LEU A 80 -0.82 -12.19 10.67
N ILE A 81 -1.83 -12.97 10.29
CA ILE A 81 -1.65 -14.31 9.72
C ILE A 81 -0.81 -14.22 8.43
N SER A 82 -1.10 -13.25 7.57
CA SER A 82 -0.35 -13.02 6.32
C SER A 82 1.13 -12.72 6.56
N ALA A 83 1.44 -11.83 7.51
CA ALA A 83 2.81 -11.46 7.85
C ALA A 83 3.61 -12.64 8.40
N ILE A 84 3.00 -13.46 9.27
CA ILE A 84 3.65 -14.65 9.83
C ILE A 84 3.90 -15.72 8.76
N VAL A 85 2.91 -16.03 7.92
CA VAL A 85 3.08 -17.00 6.83
C VAL A 85 4.16 -16.54 5.85
N PHE A 86 4.16 -15.26 5.47
CA PHE A 86 5.12 -14.73 4.53
C PHE A 86 6.54 -14.69 5.11
N SER A 87 6.71 -14.23 6.36
CA SER A 87 8.02 -14.24 7.03
C SER A 87 8.58 -15.65 7.22
N ASN A 88 7.75 -16.65 7.53
CA ASN A 88 8.17 -18.05 7.58
C ASN A 88 8.73 -18.51 6.23
N MET A 89 8.01 -18.22 5.13
CA MET A 89 8.48 -18.57 3.79
C MET A 89 9.81 -17.89 3.42
N LEU A 90 10.03 -16.63 3.82
CA LEU A 90 11.32 -15.96 3.64
C LEU A 90 12.44 -16.72 4.37
N ASN A 91 12.21 -17.10 5.63
CA ASN A 91 13.16 -17.85 6.45
C ASN A 91 13.47 -19.24 5.87
N GLU A 92 12.46 -19.97 5.39
CA GLU A 92 12.64 -21.25 4.68
C GLU A 92 13.50 -21.12 3.42
N ASN A 93 13.53 -19.92 2.83
CA ASN A 93 14.34 -19.60 1.65
C ASN A 93 15.69 -18.94 2.00
N GLY A 94 16.12 -19.04 3.26
CA GLY A 94 17.43 -18.57 3.73
C GLY A 94 17.54 -17.06 3.91
N ILE A 95 16.43 -16.32 3.89
CA ILE A 95 16.40 -14.89 4.14
C ILE A 95 16.02 -14.68 5.60
N LYS A 96 16.89 -14.07 6.40
CA LYS A 96 16.59 -13.76 7.80
C LYS A 96 15.46 -12.73 7.84
N ALA A 97 14.29 -13.14 8.30
CA ALA A 97 13.11 -12.30 8.34
C ALA A 97 12.38 -12.37 9.69
N ALA A 98 11.89 -11.23 10.14
CA ALA A 98 11.02 -11.10 11.31
C ALA A 98 9.67 -10.47 10.91
N ALA A 99 8.60 -10.79 11.62
CA ALA A 99 7.29 -10.17 11.42
C ALA A 99 6.94 -9.24 12.58
N LEU A 100 6.37 -8.08 12.27
CA LEU A 100 5.88 -7.11 13.24
C LEU A 100 4.44 -6.71 12.92
N ASN A 101 3.61 -6.57 13.94
CA ASN A 101 2.31 -5.94 13.79
C ASN A 101 2.45 -4.40 13.68
N GLY A 102 1.36 -3.68 13.41
CA GLY A 102 1.43 -2.21 13.22
C GLY A 102 1.93 -1.48 14.47
N ALA A 103 1.51 -1.91 15.67
CA ALA A 103 1.99 -1.31 16.93
C ALA A 103 3.52 -1.46 17.08
N GLN A 104 4.03 -2.68 16.88
CA GLN A 104 5.46 -3.01 16.96
C GLN A 104 6.28 -2.33 15.86
N ALA A 105 5.68 -2.06 14.70
CA ALA A 105 6.28 -1.32 13.61
C ALA A 105 6.22 0.20 13.79
N GLY A 106 5.55 0.69 14.84
CA GLY A 106 5.57 2.11 15.20
C GLY A 106 4.34 2.92 14.87
N PHE A 107 3.26 2.30 14.40
CA PHE A 107 2.05 3.03 14.00
C PHE A 107 1.24 3.47 15.21
N VAL A 108 1.34 4.76 15.56
CA VAL A 108 0.48 5.38 16.57
C VAL A 108 -0.66 6.12 15.88
N THR A 109 -1.89 5.85 16.29
CA THR A 109 -3.09 6.43 15.67
C THR A 109 -4.00 7.16 16.67
N ASN A 110 -4.95 7.93 16.13
CA ASN A 110 -6.14 8.33 16.89
C ASN A 110 -7.11 7.14 17.11
N ASP A 111 -8.21 7.38 17.80
CA ASP A 111 -9.26 6.41 18.17
C ASP A 111 -10.48 6.43 17.23
N ASP A 112 -10.33 6.97 16.02
CA ASP A 112 -11.32 6.88 14.95
C ASP A 112 -11.32 5.47 14.34
N PHE A 113 -11.76 4.47 15.12
CA PHE A 113 -11.81 3.07 14.69
C PHE A 113 -12.48 2.90 13.32
N THR A 114 -12.01 1.93 12.55
CA THR A 114 -12.31 1.63 11.14
C THR A 114 -11.82 2.64 10.10
N ASN A 115 -11.30 3.81 10.53
CA ASN A 115 -10.76 4.84 9.63
C ASN A 115 -9.71 5.73 10.31
N ALA A 116 -8.83 5.12 11.10
CA ALA A 116 -7.91 5.84 11.95
C ALA A 116 -6.84 6.60 11.13
N LYS A 117 -6.38 7.70 11.72
CA LYS A 117 -5.29 8.52 11.20
C LYS A 117 -4.02 8.23 11.97
N ILE A 118 -2.92 8.05 11.23
CA ILE A 118 -1.58 7.96 11.80
C ILE A 118 -1.26 9.35 12.36
N ILE A 119 -1.01 9.43 13.66
CA ILE A 119 -0.64 10.67 14.33
C ILE A 119 0.86 10.75 14.58
N GLU A 120 1.54 9.61 14.66
CA GLU A 120 2.96 9.50 14.96
C GLU A 120 3.50 8.15 14.46
N MET A 121 4.76 8.15 14.01
CA MET A 121 5.50 6.96 13.63
C MET A 121 6.73 6.82 14.52
N ASN A 122 6.82 5.73 15.30
CA ASN A 122 8.01 5.38 16.07
C ASN A 122 8.63 4.07 15.55
N CYS A 123 9.63 4.18 14.68
CA CYS A 123 10.22 3.03 14.01
C CYS A 123 11.46 2.46 14.72
N ASP A 124 11.71 2.78 16.00
CA ASP A 124 12.91 2.36 16.73
C ASP A 124 13.09 0.84 16.69
N ARG A 125 11.99 0.10 16.91
CA ARG A 125 11.99 -1.37 16.86
C ARG A 125 12.37 -1.93 15.48
N ILE A 126 11.98 -1.25 14.40
CA ILE A 126 12.36 -1.67 13.03
C ILE A 126 13.88 -1.50 12.86
N HIS A 127 14.44 -0.38 13.31
CA HIS A 127 15.88 -0.15 13.22
C HIS A 127 16.68 -1.20 13.98
N GLU A 128 16.30 -1.51 15.22
CA GLU A 128 16.93 -2.55 16.04
C GLU A 128 16.90 -3.94 15.36
N GLU A 129 15.74 -4.33 14.84
CA GLU A 129 15.58 -5.64 14.21
C GLU A 129 16.41 -5.75 12.92
N LEU A 130 16.48 -4.68 12.11
CA LEU A 130 17.27 -4.66 10.86
C LEU A 130 18.79 -4.79 11.07
N GLU A 131 19.29 -4.64 12.30
CA GLU A 131 20.68 -4.98 12.64
C GLU A 131 20.94 -6.49 12.54
N ASN A 132 19.91 -7.30 12.79
CA ASN A 132 20.02 -8.76 12.92
C ASN A 132 19.34 -9.52 11.77
N VAL A 133 18.31 -8.94 11.16
CA VAL A 133 17.56 -9.53 10.05
C VAL A 133 17.71 -8.71 8.76
N ASP A 134 17.45 -9.34 7.62
CA ASP A 134 17.54 -8.72 6.30
C ASP A 134 16.22 -8.12 5.84
N VAL A 135 15.11 -8.68 6.33
CA VAL A 135 13.75 -8.29 5.98
C VAL A 135 12.87 -8.20 7.21
N ILE A 136 12.06 -7.15 7.30
CA ILE A 136 10.97 -7.07 8.29
C ILE A 136 9.64 -7.09 7.55
N VAL A 137 8.77 -8.03 7.89
CA VAL A 137 7.42 -8.16 7.35
C VAL A 137 6.44 -7.49 8.31
N VAL A 138 5.95 -6.32 7.92
CA VAL A 138 4.99 -5.52 8.68
C VAL A 138 3.58 -5.80 8.19
N THR A 139 2.65 -5.97 9.12
CA THR A 139 1.22 -5.97 8.79
C THR A 139 0.79 -4.60 8.27
N GLY A 140 0.15 -4.53 7.09
CA GLY A 140 -0.46 -3.30 6.62
C GLY A 140 -1.64 -2.85 7.46
N PHE A 141 -2.31 -1.75 7.06
CA PHE A 141 -3.66 -1.30 7.46
C PHE A 141 -3.96 -1.13 8.96
N GLN A 142 -3.05 -1.46 9.87
CA GLN A 142 -3.28 -1.42 11.30
C GLN A 142 -2.35 -0.46 12.03
N GLY A 143 -2.77 -0.03 13.22
CA GLY A 143 -1.96 0.74 14.16
C GLY A 143 -2.46 0.55 15.59
N GLN A 144 -2.00 1.40 16.49
CA GLN A 144 -2.37 1.37 17.89
C GLN A 144 -2.68 2.76 18.43
N THR A 145 -3.76 2.87 19.21
CA THR A 145 -4.00 4.10 19.98
C THR A 145 -2.98 4.24 21.11
N LYS A 146 -2.83 5.45 21.65
CA LYS A 146 -2.01 5.67 22.86
C LYS A 146 -2.47 4.86 24.10
N LYS A 147 -3.68 4.29 24.07
CA LYS A 147 -4.23 3.44 25.13
C LYS A 147 -3.95 1.94 24.91
N GLY A 148 -3.35 1.57 23.78
CA GLY A 148 -3.03 0.18 23.45
C GLY A 148 -4.05 -0.53 22.56
N ASP A 149 -5.15 0.14 22.18
CA ASP A 149 -6.18 -0.48 21.33
C ASP A 149 -5.73 -0.56 19.87
N THR A 150 -5.99 -1.70 19.24
CA THR A 150 -5.74 -1.89 17.79
C THR A 150 -6.72 -1.04 16.99
N THR A 151 -6.22 -0.39 15.96
CA THR A 151 -7.01 0.41 15.02
C THR A 151 -6.73 -0.01 13.59
N THR A 152 -7.66 0.31 12.69
CA THR A 152 -7.44 0.15 11.26
C THR A 152 -7.51 1.48 10.50
N LEU A 153 -6.73 1.61 9.44
CA LEU A 153 -6.49 2.85 8.70
C LEU A 153 -7.55 3.14 7.61
N GLY A 154 -8.58 2.30 7.52
CA GLY A 154 -9.61 2.37 6.48
C GLY A 154 -9.14 1.87 5.11
N ARG A 155 -9.88 2.23 4.06
CA ARG A 155 -9.57 1.77 2.69
C ARG A 155 -8.18 2.24 2.25
N GLY A 156 -7.46 1.37 1.54
CA GLY A 156 -6.09 1.62 1.12
C GLY A 156 -5.08 1.69 2.27
N GLY A 157 -5.43 1.12 3.43
CA GLY A 157 -4.59 1.16 4.61
C GLY A 157 -3.21 0.55 4.41
N SER A 158 -3.07 -0.59 3.72
CA SER A 158 -1.75 -1.20 3.50
C SER A 158 -0.85 -0.34 2.60
N ASP A 159 -1.39 0.36 1.58
CA ASP A 159 -0.63 1.32 0.77
C ASP A 159 -0.20 2.52 1.64
N THR A 160 -1.11 3.01 2.48
CA THR A 160 -0.86 4.10 3.44
C THR A 160 0.24 3.71 4.43
N SER A 161 0.21 2.47 4.95
CA SER A 161 1.24 1.93 5.84
C SER A 161 2.60 1.91 5.18
N ALA A 162 2.67 1.46 3.92
CA ALA A 162 3.92 1.42 3.18
C ALA A 162 4.52 2.80 2.95
N SER A 163 3.69 3.78 2.57
CA SER A 163 4.16 5.16 2.43
C SER A 163 4.59 5.76 3.76
N ALA A 164 3.84 5.54 4.84
CA ALA A 164 4.20 6.07 6.17
C ALA A 164 5.53 5.49 6.67
N LEU A 165 5.76 4.18 6.50
CA LEU A 165 7.05 3.55 6.80
C LEU A 165 8.16 4.07 5.89
N GLY A 166 7.90 4.23 4.59
CA GLY A 166 8.90 4.74 3.66
C GLY A 166 9.39 6.13 4.04
N VAL A 167 8.47 7.00 4.47
CA VAL A 167 8.80 8.33 4.98
C VAL A 167 9.54 8.25 6.32
N ALA A 168 9.01 7.50 7.29
CA ALA A 168 9.57 7.44 8.65
C ALA A 168 10.96 6.80 8.69
N LEU A 169 11.25 5.85 7.80
CA LEU A 169 12.52 5.15 7.69
C LEU A 169 13.51 5.82 6.74
N HIS A 170 13.16 6.97 6.15
CA HIS A 170 13.93 7.62 5.08
C HIS A 170 14.32 6.64 3.96
N ALA A 171 13.34 5.85 3.51
CA ALA A 171 13.55 4.85 2.48
C ALA A 171 13.93 5.51 1.14
N GLU A 172 14.75 4.79 0.37
CA GLU A 172 15.22 5.23 -0.94
C GLU A 172 14.08 5.31 -1.96
N TYR A 173 13.13 4.37 -1.84
CA TYR A 173 11.86 4.38 -2.57
C TYR A 173 10.86 3.40 -1.93
N ILE A 174 9.60 3.53 -2.34
CA ILE A 174 8.49 2.64 -1.97
C ILE A 174 7.99 1.91 -3.23
N ASP A 175 8.01 0.59 -3.25
CA ASP A 175 7.32 -0.20 -4.28
C ASP A 175 5.93 -0.60 -3.78
N ILE A 176 4.90 -0.29 -4.56
CA ILE A 176 3.53 -0.78 -4.39
C ILE A 176 3.29 -1.86 -5.44
N PHE A 177 3.35 -3.11 -5.01
CA PHE A 177 3.08 -4.27 -5.87
C PHE A 177 1.60 -4.61 -5.91
N THR A 178 1.10 -4.75 -7.13
CA THR A 178 -0.31 -5.01 -7.45
C THR A 178 -0.43 -6.02 -8.61
N ASP A 179 -1.63 -6.24 -9.13
CA ASP A 179 -1.94 -7.14 -10.24
C ASP A 179 -1.91 -6.47 -11.63
N VAL A 180 -1.44 -5.22 -11.71
CA VAL A 180 -1.28 -4.46 -12.95
C VAL A 180 0.16 -3.99 -13.13
N GLU A 181 0.61 -3.86 -14.38
CA GLU A 181 1.99 -3.45 -14.73
C GLU A 181 2.36 -2.03 -14.28
N GLY A 182 1.38 -1.21 -13.93
CA GLY A 182 1.56 0.17 -13.50
C GLY A 182 0.33 1.01 -13.79
N VAL A 183 0.53 2.31 -13.92
CA VAL A 183 -0.52 3.25 -14.30
C VAL A 183 -0.60 3.32 -15.82
N MET A 184 -1.81 3.25 -16.34
CA MET A 184 -2.11 3.36 -17.77
C MET A 184 -2.72 4.73 -18.08
N THR A 185 -2.63 5.19 -19.33
CA THR A 185 -3.26 6.44 -19.80
C THR A 185 -4.79 6.41 -19.67
N ALA A 186 -5.41 5.22 -19.68
CA ALA A 186 -6.83 5.00 -19.44
C ALA A 186 -7.03 3.57 -18.92
N ASP A 187 -8.24 3.21 -18.45
CA ASP A 187 -8.54 1.82 -18.06
C ASP A 187 -8.42 0.88 -19.27
N PRO A 188 -7.45 -0.06 -19.28
CA PRO A 188 -7.20 -0.93 -20.44
C PRO A 188 -8.35 -1.90 -20.73
N ARG A 189 -9.27 -2.10 -19.76
CA ARG A 189 -10.48 -2.90 -19.96
C ARG A 189 -11.52 -2.18 -20.82
N ILE A 190 -11.43 -0.86 -20.91
CA ILE A 190 -12.33 0.00 -21.69
C ILE A 190 -11.62 0.47 -22.98
N VAL A 191 -10.39 0.95 -22.85
CA VAL A 191 -9.59 1.49 -23.96
C VAL A 191 -8.44 0.53 -24.25
N LYS A 192 -8.56 -0.26 -25.31
CA LYS A 192 -7.55 -1.28 -25.68
C LYS A 192 -6.18 -0.70 -26.00
N ASP A 193 -6.14 0.52 -26.53
CA ASP A 193 -4.90 1.23 -26.89
C ASP A 193 -4.33 2.07 -25.73
N ALA A 194 -4.80 1.84 -24.49
CA ALA A 194 -4.24 2.48 -23.31
C ALA A 194 -2.74 2.15 -23.21
N ARG A 195 -1.92 3.17 -22.95
CA ARG A 195 -0.46 3.08 -22.91
C ARG A 195 0.02 3.13 -21.48
N HIS A 196 1.12 2.44 -21.22
CA HIS A 196 1.78 2.48 -19.91
C HIS A 196 2.45 3.84 -19.68
N LEU A 197 2.30 4.37 -18.47
CA LEU A 197 2.97 5.59 -18.03
C LEU A 197 4.27 5.19 -17.32
N GLN A 198 5.42 5.54 -17.89
CA GLN A 198 6.71 5.26 -17.24
C GLN A 198 6.95 6.14 -16.02
N THR A 199 6.56 7.42 -16.11
CA THR A 199 6.72 8.39 -15.03
C THR A 199 5.52 9.31 -14.96
N VAL A 200 5.09 9.63 -13.75
CA VAL A 200 4.06 10.63 -13.44
C VAL A 200 4.47 11.39 -12.18
N THR A 201 3.96 12.61 -12.04
CA THR A 201 4.12 13.40 -10.83
C THR A 201 3.15 12.96 -9.75
N TYR A 202 3.46 13.26 -8.49
CA TYR A 202 2.53 13.03 -7.36
C TYR A 202 1.16 13.67 -7.61
N ASN A 203 1.12 14.90 -8.15
CA ASN A 203 -0.13 15.62 -8.39
C ASN A 203 -0.97 14.94 -9.49
N GLU A 204 -0.34 14.50 -10.59
CA GLU A 204 -1.06 13.82 -11.67
C GLU A 204 -1.71 12.53 -11.17
N ILE A 205 -0.96 11.67 -10.47
CA ILE A 205 -1.50 10.40 -10.00
C ILE A 205 -2.52 10.57 -8.87
N CYS A 206 -2.34 11.54 -7.96
CA CYS A 206 -3.34 11.87 -6.95
C CYS A 206 -4.67 12.25 -7.63
N ASN A 207 -4.64 13.17 -8.59
CA ASN A 207 -5.85 13.58 -9.32
C ASN A 207 -6.48 12.39 -10.07
N MET A 208 -5.70 11.59 -10.79
CA MET A 208 -6.20 10.41 -11.47
C MET A 208 -6.85 9.41 -10.50
N ALA A 209 -6.23 9.17 -9.35
CA ALA A 209 -6.73 8.24 -8.34
C ALA A 209 -8.04 8.71 -7.70
N TYR A 210 -8.16 10.01 -7.37
CA TYR A 210 -9.42 10.60 -6.90
C TYR A 210 -10.53 10.54 -7.96
N GLN A 211 -10.17 10.60 -9.25
CA GLN A 211 -11.09 10.49 -10.37
C GLN A 211 -11.32 9.04 -10.85
N GLY A 212 -10.90 8.03 -10.07
CA GLY A 212 -11.27 6.63 -10.27
C GLY A 212 -10.19 5.70 -10.79
N ALA A 213 -8.94 6.17 -10.97
CA ALA A 213 -7.81 5.29 -11.27
C ALA A 213 -7.41 4.48 -10.01
N LYS A 214 -7.99 3.29 -9.84
CA LYS A 214 -7.84 2.44 -8.64
C LYS A 214 -6.53 1.64 -8.58
N VAL A 215 -5.40 2.27 -8.92
CA VAL A 215 -4.09 1.60 -8.99
C VAL A 215 -3.28 1.77 -7.70
N VAL A 216 -3.37 2.94 -7.07
CA VAL A 216 -2.74 3.26 -5.78
C VAL A 216 -3.68 4.15 -4.98
N HIS A 217 -3.72 3.99 -3.65
CA HIS A 217 -4.59 4.83 -2.83
C HIS A 217 -4.07 6.28 -2.73
N PRO A 218 -4.91 7.32 -2.92
CA PRO A 218 -4.46 8.73 -2.92
C PRO A 218 -3.70 9.12 -1.64
N ARG A 219 -4.18 8.69 -0.48
CA ARG A 219 -3.54 8.94 0.83
C ARG A 219 -2.09 8.44 0.88
N ALA A 220 -1.78 7.33 0.22
CA ALA A 220 -0.42 6.80 0.16
C ALA A 220 0.50 7.69 -0.68
N VAL A 221 -0.01 8.22 -1.79
CA VAL A 221 0.72 9.16 -2.65
C VAL A 221 0.96 10.48 -1.93
N GLU A 222 -0.05 11.03 -1.24
CA GLU A 222 0.06 12.27 -0.48
C GLU A 222 1.15 12.18 0.61
N ILE A 223 1.20 11.07 1.36
CA ILE A 223 2.26 10.84 2.36
C ILE A 223 3.64 10.84 1.71
N ALA A 224 3.82 10.11 0.61
CA ALA A 224 5.09 10.04 -0.11
C ALA A 224 5.50 11.41 -0.69
N MET A 225 4.52 12.17 -1.21
CA MET A 225 4.70 13.51 -1.75
C MET A 225 5.23 14.49 -0.71
N HIS A 226 4.70 14.48 0.51
CA HIS A 226 5.12 15.39 1.58
C HIS A 226 6.61 15.29 1.91
N ALA A 227 7.17 14.09 1.88
CA ALA A 227 8.59 13.84 2.14
C ALA A 227 9.42 13.62 0.88
N LYS A 228 8.81 13.75 -0.31
CA LYS A 228 9.43 13.52 -1.63
C LYS A 228 10.11 12.15 -1.75
N VAL A 229 9.52 11.11 -1.14
CA VAL A 229 9.99 9.73 -1.28
C VAL A 229 9.44 9.17 -2.60
N PRO A 230 10.29 8.70 -3.54
CA PRO A 230 9.81 8.12 -4.80
C PRO A 230 8.95 6.88 -4.55
N LEU A 231 7.85 6.75 -5.29
CA LEU A 231 6.95 5.60 -5.22
C LEU A 231 6.88 4.94 -6.59
N ARG A 232 6.86 3.60 -6.66
CA ARG A 232 6.65 2.86 -7.91
C ARG A 232 5.43 1.99 -7.80
N VAL A 233 4.54 2.04 -8.79
CA VAL A 233 3.45 1.06 -8.92
C VAL A 233 3.83 0.06 -9.99
N ARG A 234 3.88 -1.22 -9.61
CA ARG A 234 4.32 -2.30 -10.50
C ARG A 234 3.60 -3.61 -10.21
N SER A 235 3.68 -4.53 -11.16
CA SER A 235 3.06 -5.86 -11.06
C SER A 235 3.92 -6.79 -10.22
N THR A 236 3.30 -7.57 -9.34
CA THR A 236 4.00 -8.67 -8.64
C THR A 236 4.51 -9.72 -9.62
N TYR A 237 3.81 -9.92 -10.75
CA TYR A 237 4.01 -11.04 -11.67
C TYR A 237 4.95 -10.71 -12.84
N SER A 238 5.59 -9.54 -12.82
CA SER A 238 6.46 -9.04 -13.89
C SER A 238 7.70 -8.38 -13.30
N ASP A 239 8.80 -8.43 -14.04
CA ASP A 239 10.05 -7.72 -13.72
C ASP A 239 10.05 -6.26 -14.20
N SER A 240 8.98 -5.83 -14.86
CA SER A 240 8.79 -4.45 -15.30
C SER A 240 8.97 -3.47 -14.15
N GLU A 241 9.63 -2.34 -14.43
CA GLU A 241 9.81 -1.32 -13.42
C GLU A 241 8.51 -0.59 -13.04
N GLY A 242 7.47 -0.76 -13.86
CA GLY A 242 6.18 -0.13 -13.70
C GLY A 242 6.26 1.39 -13.79
N THR A 243 5.36 2.08 -13.10
CA THR A 243 5.26 3.54 -13.15
C THR A 243 5.98 4.17 -11.97
N LEU A 244 6.97 5.01 -12.25
CA LEU A 244 7.59 5.88 -11.25
C LEU A 244 6.70 7.08 -10.95
N ILE A 245 6.45 7.32 -9.67
CA ILE A 245 5.75 8.48 -9.13
C ILE A 245 6.77 9.27 -8.31
N ALA A 246 7.11 10.47 -8.80
CA ALA A 246 8.11 11.32 -8.18
C ALA A 246 7.74 12.80 -8.31
N ALA A 247 8.54 13.68 -7.70
CA ALA A 247 8.44 15.10 -8.02
C ALA A 247 8.88 15.29 -9.47
N TYR A 248 8.30 16.25 -10.17
CA TYR A 248 8.81 16.65 -11.47
C TYR A 248 10.25 17.15 -11.30
N ASP A 249 11.20 16.45 -11.92
CA ASP A 249 12.62 16.80 -11.89
C ASP A 249 13.04 17.52 -13.18
N GLY A 250 12.08 18.06 -13.94
CA GLY A 250 12.31 18.65 -15.25
C GLY A 250 13.29 19.81 -15.23
N ALA A 251 14.55 19.45 -15.41
CA ALA A 251 15.62 20.19 -16.06
C ALA A 251 16.83 19.26 -16.23
N THR A 252 16.72 18.22 -17.07
CA THR A 252 17.90 17.80 -17.82
C THR A 252 18.28 18.96 -18.72
N LYS A 253 19.37 19.67 -18.39
CA LYS A 253 19.90 20.76 -19.21
C LYS A 253 19.96 20.33 -20.69
N GLY A 254 19.19 21.00 -21.55
CA GLY A 254 19.27 20.82 -22.99
C GLY A 254 18.29 19.82 -23.63
N GLN A 255 17.23 19.39 -22.94
CA GLN A 255 16.11 18.67 -23.56
C GLN A 255 14.90 19.58 -23.75
N ASP A 256 14.18 19.38 -24.87
CA ASP A 256 12.91 20.04 -25.13
C ASP A 256 11.89 19.63 -24.07
N VAL A 257 11.14 20.62 -23.56
CA VAL A 257 10.02 20.36 -22.64
C VAL A 257 8.86 19.83 -23.47
N GLU A 258 8.62 18.52 -23.42
CA GLU A 258 7.49 17.92 -24.11
C GLU A 258 6.19 18.40 -23.44
N GLU A 259 5.38 19.18 -24.17
CA GLU A 259 4.08 19.61 -23.68
C GLU A 259 3.13 18.41 -23.64
N ARG A 260 2.84 17.94 -22.43
CA ARG A 260 1.82 16.91 -22.18
C ARG A 260 0.60 17.54 -21.51
N PRO A 261 -0.37 18.09 -22.27
CA PRO A 261 -1.54 18.76 -21.70
C PRO A 261 -2.49 17.78 -20.98
N VAL A 262 -2.47 16.50 -21.36
CA VAL A 262 -3.28 15.45 -20.74
C VAL A 262 -2.42 14.22 -20.44
N THR A 263 -2.36 13.86 -19.16
CA THR A 263 -1.60 12.70 -18.69
C THR A 263 -2.38 11.41 -18.86
N GLY A 264 -3.66 11.40 -18.51
CA GLY A 264 -4.54 10.26 -18.65
C GLY A 264 -6.01 10.61 -18.41
N ILE A 265 -6.88 9.64 -18.69
CA ILE A 265 -8.33 9.73 -18.55
C ILE A 265 -8.76 8.72 -17.48
N ALA A 266 -9.30 9.22 -16.38
CA ALA A 266 -9.92 8.41 -15.33
C ALA A 266 -11.45 8.54 -15.39
N HIS A 267 -12.15 7.58 -14.81
CA HIS A 267 -13.61 7.62 -14.71
C HIS A 267 -14.09 6.99 -13.40
N VAL A 268 -15.21 7.50 -12.88
CA VAL A 268 -15.93 6.91 -11.75
C VAL A 268 -17.33 6.52 -12.22
N SER A 269 -17.64 5.24 -12.17
CA SER A 269 -19.00 4.72 -12.44
C SER A 269 -19.90 4.86 -11.21
N ASN A 270 -21.22 4.78 -11.41
CA ASN A 270 -22.23 4.76 -10.34
C ASN A 270 -22.27 6.05 -9.50
N VAL A 271 -22.10 7.20 -10.15
CA VAL A 271 -22.25 8.52 -9.51
C VAL A 271 -23.68 9.04 -9.73
N THR A 272 -24.32 9.51 -8.66
CA THR A 272 -25.63 10.17 -8.72
C THR A 272 -25.42 11.68 -8.67
N GLN A 273 -25.88 12.39 -9.71
CA GLN A 273 -25.88 13.86 -9.71
C GLN A 273 -27.14 14.39 -9.01
N ILE A 274 -26.97 15.21 -7.99
CA ILE A 274 -28.07 15.89 -7.29
C ILE A 274 -27.96 17.39 -7.58
N LYS A 275 -29.02 17.99 -8.11
CA LYS A 275 -29.11 19.44 -8.33
C LYS A 275 -30.07 20.04 -7.30
N VAL A 276 -29.56 20.89 -6.42
CA VAL A 276 -30.37 21.67 -5.47
C VAL A 276 -30.57 23.06 -6.06
N LEU A 277 -31.82 23.44 -6.34
CA LEU A 277 -32.15 24.76 -6.86
C LEU A 277 -32.31 25.74 -5.68
N ALA A 278 -31.75 26.94 -5.82
CA ALA A 278 -32.00 28.01 -4.87
C ALA A 278 -33.48 28.44 -4.96
N LYS A 279 -34.05 28.86 -3.82
CA LYS A 279 -35.40 29.44 -3.78
C LYS A 279 -35.33 30.82 -4.44
N GLU A 280 -36.12 31.07 -5.47
CA GLU A 280 -36.30 32.41 -6.01
C GLU A 280 -36.91 33.28 -4.90
N THR A 281 -36.19 34.34 -4.49
CA THR A 281 -36.66 35.39 -3.58
C THR A 281 -37.36 36.49 -4.33
#